data_AF-A0A7W5VJN9-F1
#
_entry.id   AF-A0A7W5VJN9-F1
#
_cell.length_a   1.000
_cell.length_b   1.000
_cell.length_c   1.000
_cell.angle_alpha   90.00
_cell.angle_beta   90.00
_cell.angle_gamma   90.00
#
_symmetry.space_group_name_H-M   'P 1'
#
loop_
_entity.id
_entity.type
_entity.pdbx_description
1 polymer ?
#
loop_
_entity_poly.entity_id
_entity_poly.type
_entity_poly.pdbx_seq_one_letter_code
_entity_poly.pdbx_strand_id
1 'polypeptide(L)'
;MADTARRQAAVVTGEARSQASRVAGHLKDRVGREADSQTHKAARSIRQWADDLASMAESSKPDSPMRSAAHQVANTGQRAADYLEEQGLSGVVREVQHFARTRPGVFLAGAAAVGFLVGRIIKAGADVAQEETHRQVRDPYTGPSTTGGP
;
A
#
# COMPACT_ATOMS: atom_id res chain seq x y z
N MET A 1 -3.32 -30.37 22.87
CA MET A 1 -2.75 -29.01 22.69
C MET A 1 -3.21 -28.34 21.38
N ALA A 2 -3.15 -29.02 20.22
CA ALA A 2 -3.62 -28.43 18.94
C ALA A 2 -5.12 -28.07 18.91
N ASP A 3 -5.96 -28.83 19.62
CA ASP A 3 -7.41 -28.62 19.66
C ASP A 3 -7.83 -27.38 20.48
N THR A 4 -7.14 -27.12 21.58
CA THR A 4 -7.39 -25.97 22.47
C THR A 4 -6.89 -24.66 21.85
N ALA A 5 -5.75 -24.68 21.15
CA ALA A 5 -5.24 -23.54 20.41
C ALA A 5 -6.18 -23.10 19.28
N ARG A 6 -6.79 -24.05 18.57
CA ARG A 6 -7.80 -23.77 17.52
C ARG A 6 -9.09 -23.18 18.10
N ARG A 7 -9.55 -23.66 19.27
CA ARG A 7 -10.76 -23.12 19.95
C ARG A 7 -10.54 -21.72 20.51
N GLN A 8 -9.38 -21.42 21.07
CA GLN A 8 -9.06 -20.06 21.55
C GLN A 8 -8.89 -19.08 20.38
N ALA A 9 -8.27 -19.50 19.28
CA ALA A 9 -8.20 -18.70 18.06
C ALA A 9 -9.59 -18.39 17.47
N ALA A 10 -10.55 -19.32 17.56
CA ALA A 10 -11.92 -19.12 17.09
C ALA A 10 -12.71 -18.08 17.92
N VAL A 11 -12.40 -17.93 19.21
CA VAL A 11 -13.06 -16.94 20.10
C VAL A 11 -12.45 -15.55 19.94
N VAL A 12 -11.12 -15.45 19.87
CA VAL A 12 -10.41 -14.17 19.66
C VAL A 12 -10.71 -13.58 18.28
N THR A 13 -10.99 -14.42 17.28
CA THR A 13 -11.39 -13.96 15.95
C THR A 13 -12.81 -13.40 15.88
N GLY A 14 -13.75 -13.80 16.74
CA GLY A 14 -15.13 -13.29 16.72
C GLY A 14 -15.23 -11.81 17.14
N GLU A 15 -14.64 -11.48 18.30
CA GLU A 15 -14.65 -10.13 18.87
C GLU A 15 -13.85 -9.15 17.99
N ALA A 16 -12.62 -9.54 17.63
CA ALA A 16 -11.72 -8.73 16.80
C ALA A 16 -12.29 -8.51 15.40
N ARG A 17 -12.96 -9.51 14.80
CA ARG A 17 -13.62 -9.36 13.50
C ARG A 17 -14.77 -8.36 13.56
N SER A 18 -15.56 -8.36 14.62
CA SER A 18 -16.68 -7.42 14.77
C SER A 18 -16.18 -5.98 14.85
N GLN A 19 -15.10 -5.75 15.61
CA GLN A 19 -14.46 -4.45 15.74
C GLN A 19 -13.82 -4.01 14.42
N ALA A 20 -13.08 -4.91 13.76
CA ALA A 20 -12.47 -4.65 12.46
C ALA A 20 -13.52 -4.35 11.38
N SER A 21 -14.66 -5.05 11.39
CA SER A 21 -15.73 -4.85 10.40
C SER A 21 -16.41 -3.49 10.55
N ARG A 22 -16.57 -3.01 11.79
CA ARG A 22 -17.07 -1.64 12.06
C ARG A 22 -16.08 -0.59 11.56
N VAL A 23 -14.80 -0.71 11.92
CA VAL A 23 -13.75 0.21 11.47
C VAL A 23 -13.62 0.20 9.94
N ALA A 24 -13.66 -0.97 9.31
CA ALA A 24 -13.60 -1.12 7.87
C ALA A 24 -14.83 -0.50 7.18
N GLY A 25 -16.04 -0.64 7.73
CA GLY A 25 -17.24 0.02 7.22
C GLY A 25 -17.11 1.54 7.25
N HIS A 26 -16.69 2.10 8.39
CA HIS A 26 -16.45 3.54 8.52
C HIS A 26 -15.32 4.08 7.64
N LEU A 27 -14.30 3.27 7.36
CA LEU A 27 -13.23 3.61 6.44
C LEU A 27 -13.71 3.59 4.99
N LYS A 28 -14.47 2.55 4.60
CA LYS A 28 -15.04 2.42 3.25
C LYS A 28 -15.93 3.62 2.89
N ASP A 29 -16.80 4.02 3.81
CA ASP A 29 -17.70 5.16 3.59
C ASP A 29 -16.95 6.49 3.49
N ARG A 30 -15.85 6.65 4.23
CA ARG A 30 -15.00 7.85 4.18
C ARG A 30 -14.13 7.89 2.93
N VAL A 31 -13.43 6.80 2.63
CA VAL A 31 -12.62 6.66 1.41
C VAL A 31 -13.50 6.82 0.18
N GLY A 32 -14.70 6.25 0.13
CA GLY A 32 -15.60 6.42 -1.02
C GLY A 32 -16.02 7.87 -1.28
N ARG A 33 -16.22 8.68 -0.23
CA ARG A 33 -16.59 10.09 -0.37
C ARG A 33 -15.41 11.01 -0.66
N GLU A 34 -14.19 10.61 -0.30
CA GLU A 34 -12.99 11.44 -0.42
C GLU A 34 -12.02 10.96 -1.51
N ALA A 35 -12.22 9.75 -2.03
CA ALA A 35 -11.45 9.19 -3.11
C ALA A 35 -11.57 10.03 -4.38
N ASP A 36 -12.75 10.54 -4.75
CA ASP A 36 -12.90 11.26 -6.02
C ASP A 36 -12.03 12.54 -6.08
N SER A 37 -11.93 13.29 -4.98
CA SER A 37 -11.10 14.51 -4.91
C SER A 37 -9.61 14.21 -4.73
N GLN A 38 -9.26 13.14 -4.02
CA GLN A 38 -7.86 12.75 -3.79
C GLN A 38 -7.27 11.93 -4.96
N THR A 39 -8.11 11.24 -5.74
CA THR A 39 -7.71 10.42 -6.89
C THR A 39 -7.04 11.27 -7.95
N HIS A 40 -7.52 12.49 -8.21
CA HIS A 40 -6.91 13.35 -9.21
C HIS A 40 -5.50 13.83 -8.81
N LYS A 41 -5.25 14.01 -7.51
CA LYS A 41 -3.92 14.34 -6.97
C LYS A 41 -2.99 13.12 -7.01
N ALA A 42 -3.48 11.97 -6.57
CA ALA A 42 -2.73 10.71 -6.64
C ALA A 42 -2.37 10.31 -8.07
N ALA A 43 -3.31 10.44 -9.03
CA ALA A 43 -3.09 10.13 -10.43
C ALA A 43 -2.00 11.01 -11.06
N ARG A 44 -1.92 12.30 -10.68
CA ARG A 44 -0.84 13.19 -11.12
C ARG A 44 0.51 12.76 -10.54
N SER A 45 0.59 12.45 -9.25
CA SER A 45 1.83 11.96 -8.63
C SER A 45 2.30 10.63 -9.22
N ILE A 46 1.37 9.70 -9.47
CA ILE A 46 1.67 8.40 -10.09
C ILE A 46 2.16 8.61 -11.53
N ARG A 47 1.51 9.48 -12.30
CA ARG A 47 1.93 9.77 -13.68
C ARG A 47 3.33 10.36 -13.71
N GLN A 48 3.64 11.30 -12.83
CA GLN A 48 4.96 11.89 -12.72
C GLN A 48 6.04 10.83 -12.41
N TRP A 49 5.79 9.94 -11.46
CA TRP A 49 6.72 8.84 -11.18
C TRP A 49 6.85 7.84 -12.33
N ALA A 50 5.76 7.57 -13.04
CA ALA A 50 5.78 6.69 -14.21
C ALA A 50 6.61 7.30 -15.35
N ASP A 51 6.47 8.61 -15.59
CA ASP A 51 7.24 9.34 -16.61
C ASP A 51 8.75 9.35 -16.25
N ASP A 52 9.08 9.55 -14.97
CA ASP A 52 10.46 9.51 -14.46
C ASP A 52 11.07 8.09 -14.62
N LEU A 53 10.32 7.05 -14.22
CA LEU A 53 10.75 5.65 -14.33
C LEU A 53 10.87 5.20 -15.79
N ALA A 54 9.95 5.60 -16.65
CA ALA A 54 10.01 5.32 -18.09
C ALA A 54 11.26 5.94 -18.71
N SER A 55 11.57 7.19 -18.35
CA SER A 55 12.79 7.88 -18.79
C SER A 55 14.08 7.17 -18.33
N MET A 56 14.09 6.62 -17.11
CA MET A 56 15.20 5.80 -16.60
C MET A 56 15.32 4.44 -17.30
N ALA A 57 14.19 3.81 -17.61
CA ALA A 57 14.14 2.52 -18.29
C ALA A 57 14.57 2.64 -19.76
N GLU A 58 14.14 3.68 -20.47
CA GLU A 58 14.57 4.02 -21.83
C GLU A 58 16.10 4.26 -21.90
N SER A 59 16.67 4.78 -20.81
CA SER A 59 18.11 5.05 -20.67
C SER A 59 18.93 3.83 -20.22
N SER A 60 18.30 2.67 -19.94
CA SER A 60 18.96 1.48 -19.38
C SER A 60 19.39 0.48 -20.45
N LYS A 61 20.62 -0.06 -20.31
CA LYS A 61 21.24 -0.95 -21.31
C LYS A 61 20.62 -2.38 -21.35
N PRO A 62 20.66 -3.08 -22.50
CA PRO A 62 19.78 -4.22 -22.81
C PRO A 62 20.13 -5.61 -22.22
N ASP A 63 21.27 -5.76 -21.54
CA ASP A 63 21.82 -7.08 -21.15
C ASP A 63 21.82 -7.29 -19.63
N SER A 64 20.65 -7.61 -19.05
CA SER A 64 20.54 -7.89 -17.62
C SER A 64 19.64 -9.09 -17.30
N PRO A 65 19.98 -9.93 -16.29
CA PRO A 65 19.14 -11.01 -15.77
C PRO A 65 17.75 -10.56 -15.28
N MET A 66 17.50 -9.26 -15.18
CA MET A 66 16.16 -8.70 -14.99
C MET A 66 15.21 -8.99 -16.17
N ARG A 67 15.73 -9.21 -17.38
CA ARG A 67 14.91 -9.49 -18.57
C ARG A 67 14.18 -10.84 -18.49
N SER A 68 14.81 -11.87 -17.91
CA SER A 68 14.16 -13.18 -17.75
C SER A 68 13.08 -13.13 -16.68
N ALA A 69 13.30 -12.39 -15.59
CA ALA A 69 12.27 -12.10 -14.60
C ALA A 69 11.12 -11.29 -15.20
N ALA A 70 11.42 -10.25 -16.00
CA ALA A 70 10.42 -9.45 -16.70
C ALA A 70 9.57 -10.29 -17.66
N HIS A 71 10.19 -11.21 -18.42
CA HIS A 71 9.47 -12.14 -19.29
C HIS A 71 8.54 -13.08 -18.51
N GLN A 72 8.98 -13.57 -17.35
CA GLN A 72 8.17 -14.45 -16.52
C GLN A 72 6.97 -13.71 -15.90
N VAL A 73 7.17 -12.46 -15.50
CA VAL A 73 6.11 -11.56 -15.05
C VAL A 73 5.15 -11.25 -16.20
N ALA A 74 5.66 -10.96 -17.40
CA ALA A 74 4.84 -10.67 -18.58
C ALA A 74 3.94 -11.86 -18.94
N ASN A 75 4.48 -13.08 -18.96
CA ASN A 75 3.70 -14.30 -19.23
C ASN A 75 2.63 -14.56 -18.17
N THR A 76 2.91 -14.22 -16.90
CA THR A 76 1.93 -14.34 -15.82
C THR A 76 0.85 -13.27 -15.93
N GLY A 77 1.23 -12.05 -16.29
CA GLY A 77 0.31 -10.93 -16.52
C GLY A 77 -0.64 -11.20 -17.68
N GLN A 78 -0.14 -11.78 -18.77
CA GLN A 78 -0.97 -12.16 -19.91
C GLN A 78 -2.05 -13.17 -19.51
N ARG A 79 -1.66 -14.24 -18.79
CA ARG A 79 -2.62 -15.24 -18.28
C ARG A 79 -3.65 -14.64 -17.34
N ALA A 80 -3.25 -13.67 -16.52
CA ALA A 80 -4.18 -12.96 -15.64
C ALA A 80 -5.16 -12.07 -16.44
N ALA A 81 -4.70 -11.44 -17.51
CA ALA A 81 -5.53 -10.66 -18.41
C ALA A 81 -6.55 -11.56 -19.13
N ASP A 82 -6.09 -12.68 -19.72
CA ASP A 82 -6.94 -13.65 -20.39
C ASP A 82 -8.00 -14.22 -19.41
N TYR A 83 -7.60 -14.55 -18.19
CA TYR A 83 -8.53 -15.05 -17.16
C TYR A 83 -9.56 -14.00 -16.73
N LEU A 84 -9.15 -12.72 -16.65
CA LEU A 84 -10.05 -11.63 -16.33
C LEU A 84 -11.02 -11.33 -17.48
N GLU A 85 -10.58 -11.45 -18.72
CA GLU A 85 -11.41 -11.33 -19.92
C GLU A 85 -12.45 -12.45 -20.00
N GLU A 86 -12.03 -13.70 -19.76
CA GLU A 86 -12.91 -14.87 -19.85
C GLU A 86 -13.88 -14.99 -18.66
N GLN A 87 -13.42 -14.80 -17.43
CA GLN A 87 -14.23 -15.04 -16.23
C GLN A 87 -14.77 -13.78 -15.55
N GLY A 88 -14.30 -12.61 -15.98
CA GLY A 88 -14.60 -11.35 -15.32
C GLY A 88 -14.10 -11.27 -13.89
N LEU A 89 -14.34 -10.12 -13.27
CA LEU A 89 -13.91 -9.84 -11.90
C LEU A 89 -14.54 -10.80 -10.88
N SER A 90 -15.79 -11.20 -11.11
CA SER A 90 -16.52 -12.15 -10.27
C SER A 90 -15.90 -13.54 -10.27
N GLY A 91 -15.28 -13.98 -11.38
CA GLY A 91 -14.56 -15.25 -11.46
C GLY A 91 -13.26 -15.20 -10.66
N VAL A 92 -12.49 -14.12 -10.79
CA VAL A 92 -11.24 -13.92 -10.03
C VAL A 92 -11.50 -13.93 -8.52
N VAL A 93 -12.51 -13.20 -8.05
CA VAL A 93 -12.85 -13.16 -6.61
C VAL A 93 -13.25 -14.54 -6.10
N ARG A 94 -13.98 -15.31 -6.90
CA ARG A 94 -14.40 -16.66 -6.56
C ARG A 94 -13.20 -17.61 -6.45
N GLU A 95 -12.23 -17.48 -7.35
CA GLU A 95 -11.00 -18.26 -7.33
C GLU A 95 -10.13 -17.94 -6.11
N VAL A 96 -9.96 -16.65 -5.79
CA VAL A 96 -9.25 -16.22 -4.56
C VAL A 96 -9.97 -16.75 -3.32
N GLN A 97 -11.31 -16.68 -3.28
CA GLN A 97 -12.09 -17.23 -2.17
C GLN A 97 -11.93 -18.76 -2.06
N HIS A 98 -11.90 -19.46 -3.19
CA HIS A 98 -11.63 -20.90 -3.23
C HIS A 98 -10.24 -21.22 -2.69
N PHE A 99 -9.20 -20.53 -3.17
CA PHE A 99 -7.82 -20.69 -2.69
C PHE A 99 -7.69 -20.42 -1.19
N ALA A 100 -8.31 -19.34 -0.69
CA ALA A 100 -8.31 -19.00 0.72
C ALA A 100 -8.95 -20.08 1.60
N ARG A 101 -10.02 -20.72 1.11
CA ARG A 101 -10.69 -21.84 1.79
C ARG A 101 -9.87 -23.12 1.75
N THR A 102 -9.19 -23.40 0.63
CA THR A 102 -8.41 -24.62 0.42
C THR A 102 -7.07 -24.59 1.15
N ARG A 103 -6.43 -23.41 1.27
CA ARG A 103 -5.11 -23.24 1.89
C ARG A 103 -5.07 -22.03 2.84
N PRO A 104 -5.80 -22.07 3.97
CA PRO A 104 -5.91 -20.93 4.87
C PRO A 104 -4.56 -20.44 5.41
N GLY A 105 -3.60 -21.35 5.67
CA GLY A 105 -2.27 -20.97 6.18
C GLY A 105 -1.44 -20.16 5.18
N VAL A 106 -1.44 -20.56 3.91
CA VAL A 106 -0.68 -19.86 2.84
C VAL A 106 -1.31 -18.50 2.55
N PHE A 107 -2.64 -18.44 2.48
CA PHE A 107 -3.35 -17.18 2.27
C PHE A 107 -3.08 -16.19 3.39
N LEU A 108 -3.18 -16.60 4.66
CA LEU A 108 -2.91 -15.72 5.80
C LEU A 108 -1.44 -15.26 5.84
N ALA A 109 -0.49 -16.16 5.59
CA ALA A 109 0.93 -15.80 5.55
C ALA A 109 1.23 -14.79 4.43
N GLY A 110 0.68 -15.03 3.23
CA GLY A 110 0.83 -14.11 2.09
C GLY A 110 0.17 -12.75 2.36
N ALA A 111 -1.06 -12.75 2.87
CA ALA A 111 -1.77 -11.53 3.23
C ALA A 111 -1.03 -10.74 4.32
N ALA A 112 -0.46 -11.42 5.32
CA ALA A 112 0.35 -10.78 6.36
C ALA A 112 1.63 -10.17 5.78
N ALA A 113 2.32 -10.87 4.88
CA ALA A 113 3.52 -10.36 4.23
C ALA A 113 3.21 -9.10 3.40
N VAL A 114 2.18 -9.15 2.54
CA VAL A 114 1.74 -8.00 1.74
C VAL A 114 1.29 -6.85 2.63
N GLY A 115 0.48 -7.14 3.65
CA GLY A 115 -0.01 -6.15 4.61
C GLY A 115 1.12 -5.47 5.38
N PHE A 116 2.16 -6.21 5.77
CA PHE A 116 3.33 -5.64 6.44
C PHE A 116 4.13 -4.71 5.52
N LEU A 117 4.33 -5.10 4.25
CA LEU A 117 5.02 -4.26 3.26
C LEU A 117 4.28 -2.93 3.04
N VAL A 118 2.96 -2.99 2.81
CA VAL A 118 2.11 -1.80 2.65
C VAL A 118 2.10 -0.95 3.92
N GLY A 119 1.96 -1.59 5.09
CA GLY A 119 1.99 -0.90 6.39
C GLY A 119 3.31 -0.18 6.65
N ARG A 120 4.45 -0.78 6.24
CA ARG A 120 5.77 -0.15 6.35
C ARG A 120 5.90 1.08 5.44
N ILE A 121 5.32 1.05 4.25
CA ILE A 121 5.30 2.21 3.33
C ILE A 121 4.48 3.35 3.93
N ILE A 122 3.29 3.04 4.46
CA ILE A 122 2.44 4.04 5.13
C ILE A 122 3.18 4.66 6.34
N LYS A 123 3.84 3.82 7.17
CA LYS A 123 4.66 4.26 8.31
C LYS A 123 5.82 5.16 7.85
N ALA A 124 6.57 4.75 6.83
CA ALA A 124 7.71 5.50 6.33
C ALA A 124 7.29 6.83 5.69
N GLY A 125 6.17 6.85 4.95
CA GLY A 125 5.61 8.09 4.39
C GLY A 125 5.10 9.06 5.47
N ALA A 126 4.59 8.55 6.59
CA ALA A 126 4.18 9.38 7.72
C ALA A 126 5.38 10.04 8.43
N ASP A 127 6.51 9.34 8.52
CA ASP A 127 7.73 9.89 9.14
C ASP A 127 8.32 11.03 8.26
N VAL A 128 8.21 10.95 6.92
CA VAL A 128 8.66 12.00 5.98
C VAL A 128 7.83 13.28 6.09
N ALA A 129 6.53 13.19 6.42
CA ALA A 129 5.66 14.35 6.56
C ALA A 129 5.95 15.19 7.84
N GLN A 130 6.63 14.62 8.84
CA GLN A 130 6.95 15.34 10.08
C GLN A 130 8.22 16.20 9.99
N GLU A 131 9.10 15.99 9.01
CA GLU A 131 10.33 16.78 8.87
C GLU A 131 10.11 18.18 8.27
N GLU A 132 8.95 18.44 7.65
CA GLU A 132 8.65 19.76 7.05
C GLU A 132 8.07 20.77 8.05
N THR A 133 7.52 20.34 9.19
CA THR A 133 6.95 21.26 10.20
C THR A 133 8.01 21.83 11.16
N HIS A 134 9.21 21.24 11.21
CA HIS A 134 10.28 21.67 12.13
C HIS A 134 11.33 22.61 11.51
N ARG A 135 11.19 22.99 10.25
CA ARG A 135 12.12 23.92 9.57
C ARG A 135 11.65 25.39 9.51
N GLN A 136 10.47 25.71 10.06
CA GLN A 136 9.88 27.06 9.99
C GLN A 136 9.87 27.83 11.33
N VAL A 137 10.31 27.21 12.44
CA VAL A 137 10.33 27.84 13.79
C VAL A 137 11.77 27.96 14.33
N ARG A 138 12.72 28.30 13.47
CA ARG A 138 14.08 28.66 13.91
C ARG A 138 14.70 29.74 13.03
N ASP A 139 14.03 30.88 12.97
CA ASP A 139 14.70 32.18 12.85
C ASP A 139 13.83 33.28 13.48
N PRO A 140 13.99 33.54 14.79
CA PRO A 140 13.70 34.87 15.32
C PRO A 140 14.88 35.32 16.18
N TYR A 141 15.96 35.83 15.56
CA TYR A 141 16.88 36.72 16.27
C TYR A 141 17.72 37.60 15.31
N THR A 142 17.05 38.49 14.59
CA THR A 142 17.65 39.76 14.15
C THR A 142 17.13 40.87 15.06
N GLY A 143 17.77 41.04 16.21
CA GLY A 143 17.51 42.20 17.08
C GLY A 143 18.25 43.43 16.56
N PRO A 144 17.61 44.61 16.44
CA PRO A 144 18.32 45.84 16.15
C PRO A 144 19.04 46.33 17.41
N SER A 145 20.37 46.22 17.44
CA SER A 145 21.18 46.92 18.44
C SER A 145 21.24 48.41 18.11
N THR A 146 20.23 49.14 18.57
CA THR A 146 20.32 50.57 18.85
C THR A 146 20.34 50.75 20.37
N THR A 147 21.41 51.33 20.91
CA THR A 147 21.59 51.95 22.24
C THR A 147 23.12 52.18 22.35
N GLY A 148 23.71 53.36 22.51
CA GLY A 148 23.18 54.62 23.02
C GLY A 148 24.01 55.07 24.24
N GLY A 149 25.09 55.82 23.97
CA GLY A 149 25.70 56.82 24.87
C GLY A 149 26.86 56.37 25.79
N PRO A 150 27.49 57.30 26.54
CA PRO A 150 27.62 58.76 26.32
C PRO A 150 28.92 59.17 25.61
#